data_AF-A0AAW9IZA1-F1
#
_entry.id   AF-A0AAW9IZA1-F1
#
_cell.length_a   1.000
_cell.length_b   1.000
_cell.length_c   1.000
_cell.angle_alpha   90.00
_cell.angle_beta   90.00
_cell.angle_gamma   90.00
#
_symmetry.space_group_name_H-M   'P 1'
#
loop_
_entity.id
_entity.type
_entity.pdbx_description
1 polymer ?
#
loop_
_entity_poly.entity_id
_entity_poly.type
_entity_poly.pdbx_seq_one_letter_code
_entity_poly.pdbx_strand_id
1 'polypeptide(L)'
;NNKYMIPGLIDIHMHIESSMTIPSEFSKAVIKHGVTTVVADPHEIANVFGIEGIKEFMKSEEKVDIFYGIPSSVPSTSSDLETTGGKIGVREVEELLSCDRVLCLGEVMNFKDLIEDENSTINKII
;
A
#
# COMPACT_ATOMS: atom_id res chain seq x y z
N ASN A 1 -18.24 -25.69 25.97
CA ASN A 1 -17.02 -25.01 25.50
C ASN A 1 -17.38 -23.59 25.08
N ASN A 2 -17.13 -22.58 25.93
CA ASN A 2 -17.40 -21.14 25.70
C ASN A 2 -16.54 -20.55 24.56
N LYS A 3 -16.63 -21.13 23.36
CA LYS A 3 -15.96 -20.65 22.15
C LYS A 3 -17.00 -20.09 21.19
N TYR A 4 -16.62 -19.03 20.48
CA TYR A 4 -17.45 -18.39 19.47
C TYR A 4 -16.87 -18.69 18.08
N MET A 5 -17.74 -18.79 17.09
CA MET A 5 -17.37 -18.87 15.68
C MET A 5 -17.68 -17.51 15.06
N ILE A 6 -16.68 -16.91 14.43
CA ILE A 6 -16.80 -15.66 13.68
C ILE A 6 -16.11 -15.84 12.32
N PRO A 7 -16.44 -15.02 11.31
CA PRO A 7 -15.64 -14.92 10.10
C PRO A 7 -14.20 -14.48 10.41
N GLY A 8 -13.30 -14.71 9.45
CA GLY A 8 -11.96 -14.13 9.50
C GLY A 8 -12.01 -12.60 9.55
N LEU A 9 -11.10 -12.01 10.32
CA LEU A 9 -10.99 -10.55 10.43
C LEU A 9 -10.33 -9.97 9.18
N ILE A 10 -10.76 -8.78 8.81
CA ILE A 10 -10.26 -8.03 7.67
C ILE A 10 -9.70 -6.70 8.17
N ASP A 11 -8.45 -6.41 7.83
CA ASP A 11 -7.84 -5.09 8.05
C ASP A 11 -7.78 -4.33 6.72
N ILE A 12 -8.55 -3.25 6.59
CA ILE A 12 -8.74 -2.56 5.30
C ILE A 12 -7.71 -1.47 5.03
N HIS A 13 -6.83 -1.17 5.98
CA HIS A 13 -5.78 -0.19 5.78
C HIS A 13 -4.67 -0.38 6.81
N MET A 14 -3.48 -0.71 6.34
CA MET A 14 -2.28 -0.83 7.17
C MET A 14 -1.00 -0.77 6.32
N HIS A 15 0.16 -0.72 6.99
CA HIS A 15 1.47 -0.81 6.34
C HIS A 15 2.25 -1.98 6.92
N ILE A 16 2.62 -2.96 6.08
CA ILE A 16 3.34 -4.15 6.54
C ILE A 16 4.75 -3.76 7.00
N GLU A 17 5.36 -2.79 6.34
CA GLU A 17 6.70 -2.27 6.62
C GLU A 17 6.86 -1.77 8.05
N SER A 18 5.81 -1.20 8.65
CA SER A 18 5.85 -0.73 10.05
C SER A 18 6.02 -1.86 11.06
N SER A 19 5.76 -3.12 10.67
CA SER A 19 6.06 -4.30 11.48
C SER A 19 7.53 -4.71 11.45
N MET A 20 8.36 -4.06 10.61
CA MET A 20 9.75 -4.42 10.32
C MET A 20 9.91 -5.84 9.77
N THR A 21 8.89 -6.35 9.07
CA THR A 21 8.91 -7.68 8.44
C THR A 21 8.50 -7.62 6.97
N ILE A 22 8.69 -8.74 6.26
CA ILE A 22 8.20 -8.94 4.90
C ILE A 22 6.79 -9.54 4.90
N PRO A 23 6.01 -9.43 3.81
CA PRO A 23 4.62 -9.90 3.76
C PRO A 23 4.44 -11.38 4.16
N SER A 24 5.36 -12.26 3.77
CA SER A 24 5.32 -13.68 4.16
C SER A 24 5.44 -13.91 5.67
N GLU A 25 6.33 -13.20 6.37
CA GLU A 25 6.46 -13.31 7.83
C GLU A 25 5.31 -12.63 8.57
N PHE A 26 4.88 -11.46 8.09
CA PHE A 26 3.68 -10.78 8.59
C PHE A 26 2.45 -11.71 8.53
N SER A 27 2.22 -12.35 7.39
CA SER A 27 1.06 -13.24 7.18
C SER A 27 1.04 -14.43 8.17
N LYS A 28 2.20 -15.00 8.50
CA LYS A 28 2.34 -16.09 9.48
C LYS A 28 2.06 -15.62 10.91
N ALA A 29 2.33 -14.36 11.20
CA ALA A 29 2.06 -13.77 12.51
C ALA A 29 0.55 -13.54 12.69
N VAL A 30 -0.08 -12.83 11.76
CA VAL A 30 -1.46 -12.34 11.94
C VAL A 30 -2.54 -13.43 11.81
N ILE A 31 -2.30 -14.48 11.01
CA ILE A 31 -3.27 -15.58 10.86
C ILE A 31 -3.57 -16.28 12.20
N LYS A 32 -2.61 -16.31 13.12
CA LYS A 32 -2.77 -16.90 14.47
C LYS A 32 -3.74 -16.10 15.35
N HIS A 33 -4.01 -14.87 14.96
CA HIS A 33 -4.92 -13.94 15.64
C HIS A 33 -6.25 -13.76 14.92
N GLY A 34 -6.50 -14.53 13.85
CA GLY A 34 -7.77 -14.56 13.13
C GLY A 34 -7.90 -13.56 11.98
N VAL A 35 -6.86 -12.78 11.67
CA VAL A 35 -6.82 -11.96 10.46
C VAL A 35 -6.60 -12.87 9.25
N THR A 36 -7.52 -12.82 8.29
CA THR A 36 -7.45 -13.64 7.07
C THR A 36 -7.23 -12.81 5.82
N THR A 37 -7.46 -11.50 5.90
CA THR A 37 -7.34 -10.59 4.76
C THR A 37 -6.83 -9.23 5.22
N VAL A 38 -5.90 -8.65 4.45
CA VAL A 38 -5.44 -7.27 4.65
C VAL A 38 -5.40 -6.51 3.32
N VAL A 39 -5.60 -5.20 3.38
CA VAL A 39 -5.31 -4.25 2.29
C VAL A 39 -4.15 -3.36 2.76
N ALA A 40 -2.96 -3.65 2.25
CA ALA A 40 -1.73 -2.97 2.65
C ALA A 40 -1.42 -1.80 1.70
N ASP A 41 -1.03 -0.65 2.24
CA ASP A 41 -0.49 0.47 1.47
C ASP A 41 1.05 0.45 1.58
N PRO A 42 1.78 -0.01 0.53
CA PRO A 42 3.22 -0.22 0.58
C PRO A 42 3.99 1.11 0.33
N HIS A 43 3.55 2.21 0.94
CA HIS A 43 4.10 3.54 0.66
C HIS A 43 5.53 3.73 1.21
N GLU A 44 5.97 2.90 2.16
CA GLU A 44 7.30 3.00 2.73
C GLU A 44 8.33 2.42 1.76
N ILE A 45 8.08 1.20 1.25
CA ILE A 45 8.97 0.59 0.26
C ILE A 45 8.94 1.38 -1.07
N ALA A 46 7.80 2.00 -1.40
CA ALA A 46 7.68 2.86 -2.57
C ALA A 46 8.52 4.14 -2.46
N ASN A 47 8.58 4.77 -1.28
CA ASN A 47 9.46 5.92 -1.07
C ASN A 47 10.95 5.56 -1.20
N VAL A 48 11.34 4.31 -0.90
CA VAL A 48 12.74 3.89 -1.02
C VAL A 48 13.09 3.40 -2.43
N PHE A 49 12.25 2.57 -3.04
CA PHE A 49 12.57 1.84 -4.28
C PHE A 49 11.55 2.03 -5.41
N GLY A 50 10.55 2.88 -5.24
CA GLY A 50 9.49 3.11 -6.22
C GLY A 50 8.68 1.85 -6.52
N ILE A 51 8.18 1.77 -7.76
CA ILE A 51 7.34 0.65 -8.21
C ILE A 51 8.04 -0.71 -8.13
N GLU A 52 9.37 -0.75 -8.29
CA GLU A 52 10.13 -2.01 -8.20
C GLU A 52 10.12 -2.58 -6.77
N GLY A 53 10.14 -1.71 -5.75
CA GLY A 53 9.96 -2.12 -4.36
C GLY A 53 8.59 -2.73 -4.10
N ILE A 54 7.53 -2.10 -4.64
CA ILE A 54 6.15 -2.59 -4.54
C ILE A 54 6.03 -3.97 -5.21
N LYS A 55 6.55 -4.12 -6.44
CA LYS A 55 6.54 -5.39 -7.16
C LYS A 55 7.26 -6.49 -6.41
N GLU A 56 8.38 -6.19 -5.75
CA GLU A 56 9.08 -7.18 -4.94
C GLU A 56 8.26 -7.60 -3.72
N PHE A 57 7.57 -6.65 -3.06
CA PHE A 57 6.63 -6.95 -1.99
C PHE A 57 5.51 -7.90 -2.44
N MET A 58 4.95 -7.68 -3.63
CA MET A 58 3.84 -8.49 -4.17
C MET A 58 4.25 -9.91 -4.61
N LYS A 59 5.54 -10.22 -4.71
CA LYS A 59 6.03 -11.57 -5.05
C LYS A 59 6.02 -12.54 -3.87
N SER A 60 5.75 -12.07 -2.65
CA SER A 60 5.73 -12.92 -1.46
C SER A 60 4.67 -14.02 -1.58
N GLU A 61 4.94 -15.18 -0.98
CA GLU A 61 3.93 -16.21 -0.75
C GLU A 61 3.38 -16.09 0.68
N GLU A 62 2.09 -15.81 0.81
CA GLU A 62 1.46 -15.48 2.09
C GLU A 62 0.47 -16.54 2.61
N LYS A 63 0.18 -16.49 3.91
CA LYS A 63 -0.83 -17.34 4.58
C LYS A 63 -2.21 -16.68 4.73
N VAL A 64 -2.30 -15.40 4.39
CA VAL A 64 -3.51 -14.58 4.40
C VAL A 64 -3.64 -13.90 3.05
N ASP A 65 -4.84 -13.49 2.68
CA ASP A 65 -5.02 -12.70 1.46
C ASP A 65 -4.43 -11.31 1.70
N ILE A 66 -3.44 -10.92 0.90
CA ILE A 66 -2.87 -9.56 0.93
C ILE A 66 -3.18 -8.89 -0.40
N PHE A 67 -4.00 -7.86 -0.32
CA PHE A 67 -4.27 -6.90 -1.38
C PHE A 67 -3.50 -5.61 -1.12
N TYR A 68 -3.35 -4.79 -2.15
CA TYR A 68 -2.55 -3.58 -2.10
C TYR A 68 -3.31 -2.34 -2.53
N GLY A 69 -3.07 -1.25 -1.82
CA GLY A 69 -3.35 0.11 -2.29
C GLY A 69 -2.18 0.62 -3.14
N ILE A 70 -2.46 1.53 -4.07
CA ILE A 70 -1.42 2.25 -4.83
C ILE A 70 -0.93 3.43 -3.99
N PRO A 71 0.36 3.50 -3.60
CA PRO A 71 0.88 4.64 -2.84
C PRO A 71 0.68 5.96 -3.58
N SER A 72 -0.11 6.88 -3.04
CA SER A 72 -0.51 8.09 -3.77
C SER A 72 0.48 9.25 -3.65
N SER A 73 1.33 9.23 -2.61
CA SER A 73 2.15 10.37 -2.17
C SER A 73 3.61 9.95 -2.06
N VAL A 74 4.23 9.69 -3.23
CA VAL A 74 5.64 9.29 -3.33
C VAL A 74 6.35 10.22 -4.35
N PRO A 75 7.08 11.26 -3.90
CA PRO A 75 7.27 11.69 -2.50
C PRO A 75 6.00 12.28 -1.85
N SER A 76 6.03 12.44 -0.52
CA SER A 76 4.90 12.96 0.26
C SER A 76 4.60 14.45 0.00
N THR A 77 5.62 15.19 -0.44
CA THR A 77 5.58 16.63 -0.71
C THR A 77 6.14 16.94 -2.11
N SER A 78 7.10 17.88 -2.22
CA SER A 78 7.78 18.26 -3.44
C SER A 78 9.29 17.97 -3.38
N SER A 79 9.91 17.88 -4.55
CA SER A 79 11.37 17.73 -4.68
C SER A 79 12.18 18.91 -4.12
N ASP A 80 11.52 20.04 -3.86
CA ASP A 80 12.16 21.22 -3.26
C ASP A 80 12.29 21.10 -1.74
N LEU A 81 11.47 20.25 -1.11
CA LEU A 81 11.41 20.06 0.34
C LEU A 81 12.02 18.74 0.79
N GLU A 82 12.01 17.71 -0.06
CA GLU A 82 12.59 16.41 0.27
C GLU A 82 13.23 15.71 -0.92
N THR A 83 14.05 14.70 -0.59
CA THR A 83 14.60 13.76 -1.56
C THR A 83 14.08 12.38 -1.23
N THR A 84 13.56 11.68 -2.25
CA THR A 84 13.02 10.33 -2.14
C THR A 84 13.78 9.38 -3.07
N GLY A 85 13.78 8.09 -2.75
CA GLY A 85 14.40 7.06 -3.57
C GLY A 85 13.51 6.58 -4.71
N GLY A 86 12.19 6.72 -4.56
CA GLY A 86 11.19 6.32 -5.54
C GLY A 86 10.24 7.44 -5.96
N LYS A 87 9.42 7.19 -6.98
CA LYS A 87 8.35 8.08 -7.40
C LYS A 87 7.18 7.25 -7.89
N ILE A 88 5.96 7.65 -7.54
CA ILE A 88 4.73 7.11 -8.10
C ILE A 88 3.96 8.25 -8.75
N GLY A 89 3.89 8.22 -10.08
CA GLY A 89 3.06 9.12 -10.88
C GLY A 89 2.04 8.36 -11.72
N VAL A 90 1.38 9.07 -12.64
CA VAL A 90 0.30 8.51 -13.48
C VAL A 90 0.68 7.20 -14.17
N ARG A 91 1.90 7.12 -14.72
CA ARG A 91 2.38 5.92 -15.40
C ARG A 91 2.50 4.72 -14.46
N GLU A 92 3.08 4.91 -13.28
CA GLU A 92 3.24 3.85 -12.29
C GLU A 92 1.87 3.40 -11.75
N VAL A 93 0.93 4.34 -11.58
CA VAL A 93 -0.46 4.03 -11.21
C VAL A 93 -1.13 3.17 -12.28
N GLU A 94 -1.06 3.55 -13.57
CA GLU A 94 -1.63 2.76 -14.68
C GLU A 94 -1.06 1.34 -14.71
N GLU A 95 0.24 1.19 -14.45
CA GLU A 95 0.88 -0.12 -14.39
C GLU A 95 0.37 -0.95 -13.20
N LEU A 96 0.28 -0.37 -12.01
CA LEU A 96 -0.21 -1.06 -10.82
C LEU A 96 -1.69 -1.44 -10.91
N LEU A 97 -2.52 -0.61 -11.57
CA LEU A 97 -3.94 -0.92 -11.80
C LEU A 97 -4.16 -2.18 -12.65
N SER A 98 -3.14 -2.62 -13.41
CA SER A 98 -3.21 -3.87 -14.17
C SER A 98 -2.99 -5.14 -13.33
N CYS A 99 -2.63 -4.99 -12.05
CA CYS A 99 -2.36 -6.10 -11.14
C CYS A 99 -3.62 -6.50 -10.36
N ASP A 100 -4.06 -7.75 -10.47
CA ASP A 100 -5.28 -8.26 -9.80
C ASP A 100 -5.28 -8.11 -8.26
N ARG A 101 -4.08 -8.03 -7.64
CA ARG A 101 -3.93 -7.85 -6.19
C ARG A 101 -4.02 -6.38 -5.75
N VAL A 102 -4.10 -5.44 -6.68
CA VAL A 102 -4.22 -4.01 -6.41
C VAL A 102 -5.70 -3.62 -6.50
N LEU A 103 -6.27 -3.12 -5.39
CA LEU A 103 -7.72 -2.90 -5.28
C LEU A 103 -8.14 -1.43 -5.27
N CYS A 104 -7.25 -0.53 -4.86
CA CYS A 104 -7.60 0.87 -4.66
C CYS A 104 -6.37 1.78 -4.77
N LEU A 105 -6.62 3.08 -4.80
CA LEU A 105 -5.61 4.06 -4.41
C LEU A 105 -5.40 3.97 -2.89
N GLY A 106 -4.14 4.07 -2.46
CA GLY A 106 -3.76 4.18 -1.05
C GLY A 106 -4.17 5.51 -0.44
N GLU A 107 -3.67 5.82 0.76
CA GLU A 107 -4.09 7.03 1.45
C GLU A 107 -3.55 8.32 0.80
N VAL A 108 -4.47 9.21 0.43
CA VAL A 108 -4.12 10.51 -0.14
C VAL A 108 -3.76 11.50 0.97
N MET A 109 -2.46 11.61 1.25
CA MET A 109 -1.93 12.48 2.29
C MET A 109 -1.70 13.92 1.83
N ASN A 110 -1.31 14.13 0.57
CA ASN A 110 -1.12 15.46 0.01
C ASN A 110 -2.46 16.12 -0.36
N PHE A 111 -3.26 16.41 0.68
CA PHE A 111 -4.57 17.01 0.55
C PHE A 111 -4.52 18.42 -0.03
N LYS A 112 -3.39 19.12 0.12
CA LYS A 112 -3.23 20.50 -0.34
C LYS A 112 -3.23 20.55 -1.87
N ASP A 113 -2.39 19.75 -2.50
CA ASP A 113 -2.34 19.66 -3.96
C ASP A 113 -3.64 19.09 -4.54
N LEU A 114 -4.33 18.24 -3.78
CA LEU A 114 -5.65 17.72 -4.16
C LEU A 114 -6.69 18.84 -4.27
N ILE A 115 -6.70 19.81 -3.36
CA ILE A 115 -7.75 20.85 -3.33
C ILE A 115 -7.34 22.16 -4.03
N GLU A 116 -6.05 22.46 -4.15
CA GLU A 116 -5.56 23.75 -4.65
C GLU A 116 -5.15 23.72 -6.14
N ASP A 117 -4.70 22.58 -6.68
CA ASP A 117 -4.18 22.48 -8.05
C ASP A 117 -4.81 21.32 -8.84
N GLU A 118 -5.72 21.62 -9.76
CA GLU A 118 -6.34 20.66 -10.68
C GLU A 118 -5.31 19.93 -11.58
N ASN A 119 -4.11 20.51 -11.77
CA ASN A 119 -3.05 19.91 -12.56
C ASN A 119 -2.03 19.13 -11.73
N SER A 120 -2.24 19.00 -10.42
CA SER A 120 -1.35 18.23 -9.55
C SER A 120 -1.33 16.76 -9.94
N THR A 121 -0.28 16.04 -9.53
CA THR A 121 -0.17 14.60 -9.82
C THR A 121 -1.36 13.82 -9.29
N ILE A 122 -1.84 14.16 -8.09
CA ILE A 122 -2.96 13.45 -7.47
C ILE A 122 -4.28 13.69 -8.20
N ASN A 123 -4.56 14.92 -8.65
CA ASN A 123 -5.75 15.21 -9.46
C ASN A 123 -5.72 14.61 -10.86
N LYS A 124 -4.53 14.19 -11.35
CA LYS A 124 -4.41 13.42 -12.59
C LYS A 124 -4.61 11.91 -12.39
N ILE A 125 -4.52 11.44 -11.14
CA ILE A 125 -4.67 10.03 -10.77
C ILE A 125 -6.13 9.68 -10.46
N ILE A 126 -6.85 10.60 -9.80
CA ILE A 126 -8.26 10.45 -9.38
C ILE A 126 -9.19 10.89 -10.52
#